data_AF-A0A929PK41-F1
#
_entry.id   AF-A0A929PK41-F1
#
_cell.length_a   1.000
_cell.length_b   1.000
_cell.length_c   1.000
_cell.angle_alpha   90.00
_cell.angle_beta   90.00
_cell.angle_gamma   90.00
#
_symmetry.space_group_name_H-M   'P 1'
#
loop_
_entity.id
_entity.type
_entity.pdbx_description
1 polymer ?
#
loop_
_entity_poly.entity_id
_entity_poly.type
_entity_poly.pdbx_seq_one_letter_code
_entity_poly.pdbx_strand_id
1 'polypeptide(L)'
;DGPPYANGNIHMGTAFNKILKDIIIKSKQMDGYDVPYVPGWDCHGLPIEWQVDHELGDKKLEMTQSEVRKRCRDFADHFIKIQRDEFKRLGVLGEWDNPYLTMNYKYEATIVREFGKFALNGSLLKSKKPVYWCNSCGTALAEAEVEYEDDASSSIFVRFPFVSDLTVKYPSLAGKDIFIAIWTTTPWTIPANLAVALHPDLEYVAVDTDKYGVLILAEGLLEYFSNNVGIKEYTLLERFNAHELEGLKAKHPIYDRESVIILADYVTLD
;
A
#
# COMPACT_ATOMS: atom_id res chain seq x y z
N ASP A 1 -25.65 14.07 1.08
CA ASP A 1 -24.86 13.97 2.33
C ASP A 1 -23.81 12.89 2.14
N GLY A 2 -22.54 13.11 2.51
CA GLY A 2 -21.54 12.03 2.54
C GLY A 2 -21.78 11.14 3.76
N PRO A 3 -21.94 9.82 3.60
CA PRO A 3 -22.40 8.95 4.68
C PRO A 3 -21.27 8.68 5.69
N PRO A 4 -21.41 8.99 6.99
CA PRO A 4 -20.51 8.48 8.02
C PRO A 4 -20.60 6.95 8.13
N TYR A 5 -19.51 6.32 8.58
CA TYR A 5 -19.51 4.91 8.96
C TYR A 5 -20.39 4.67 10.20
N ALA A 6 -21.18 3.60 10.16
CA ALA A 6 -22.06 3.17 11.23
C ALA A 6 -21.34 2.26 12.25
N ASN A 7 -20.26 2.75 12.86
CA ASN A 7 -19.33 1.94 13.67
C ASN A 7 -18.94 2.54 15.03
N GLY A 8 -19.61 3.61 15.48
CA GLY A 8 -19.25 4.28 16.72
C GLY A 8 -20.13 5.49 17.06
N ASN A 9 -19.89 6.11 18.20
CA ASN A 9 -20.51 7.40 18.56
C ASN A 9 -19.95 8.53 17.69
N ILE A 10 -20.69 9.63 17.56
CA ILE A 10 -20.15 10.82 16.86
C ILE A 10 -18.96 11.42 17.63
N HIS A 11 -18.00 11.95 16.89
CA HIS A 11 -16.88 12.72 17.42
C HIS A 11 -16.88 14.14 16.84
N MET A 12 -15.93 14.97 17.27
CA MET A 12 -15.86 16.38 16.85
C MET A 12 -15.74 16.56 15.34
N GLY A 13 -15.09 15.63 14.64
CA GLY A 13 -14.97 15.67 13.18
C GLY A 13 -16.33 15.48 12.48
N THR A 14 -17.09 14.47 12.89
CA THR A 14 -18.45 14.26 12.37
C THR A 14 -19.40 15.39 12.74
N ALA A 15 -19.29 15.94 13.96
CA ALA A 15 -20.09 17.08 14.40
C ALA A 15 -19.80 18.33 13.56
N PHE A 16 -18.52 18.67 13.39
CA PHE A 16 -18.06 19.78 12.55
C PHE A 16 -18.61 19.68 11.12
N ASN A 17 -18.49 18.51 10.50
CA ASN A 17 -18.96 18.28 9.14
C ASN A 17 -20.49 18.46 9.00
N LYS A 18 -21.27 17.93 9.95
CA LYS A 18 -22.74 18.00 9.90
C LYS A 18 -23.28 19.38 10.22
N ILE A 19 -22.67 20.09 11.16
CA ILE A 19 -23.05 21.48 11.49
C ILE A 19 -22.80 22.40 10.28
N LEU A 20 -21.67 22.26 9.59
CA LEU A 20 -21.40 23.06 8.39
C LEU A 20 -22.44 22.82 7.28
N LYS A 21 -22.80 21.56 7.03
CA LYS A 21 -23.86 21.22 6.08
C LYS A 21 -25.19 21.87 6.50
N ASP A 22 -25.55 21.74 7.77
CA ASP A 22 -26.80 22.27 8.33
C ASP A 22 -26.91 23.80 8.21
N ILE A 23 -25.82 24.55 8.43
CA ILE A 23 -25.78 26.00 8.22
C ILE A 23 -26.17 26.36 6.79
N ILE A 24 -25.62 25.65 5.80
CA ILE A 24 -25.92 25.89 4.38
C ILE A 24 -27.37 25.56 4.06
N ILE A 25 -27.86 24.41 4.53
CA ILE A 25 -29.26 23.99 4.32
C ILE A 25 -30.22 25.03 4.90
N LYS A 26 -30.03 25.44 6.16
CA LYS A 26 -30.86 26.43 6.83
C LYS A 26 -30.81 27.78 6.11
N SER A 27 -29.62 28.26 5.76
CA SER A 27 -29.46 29.52 5.03
C SER A 27 -30.22 29.49 3.70
N LYS A 28 -30.13 28.40 2.92
CA LYS A 28 -30.81 28.31 1.63
C LYS A 28 -32.31 28.12 1.74
N GLN A 29 -32.78 27.41 2.76
CA GLN A 29 -34.21 27.34 3.06
C GLN A 29 -34.77 28.72 3.45
N MET A 30 -34.03 29.50 4.25
CA MET A 30 -34.40 30.88 4.59
C MET A 30 -34.40 31.82 3.38
N ASP A 31 -33.53 31.57 2.39
CA ASP A 31 -33.51 32.28 1.09
C ASP A 31 -34.67 31.86 0.15
N GLY A 32 -35.54 30.93 0.57
CA GLY A 32 -36.71 30.47 -0.19
C GLY A 32 -36.45 29.30 -1.14
N TYR A 33 -35.29 28.65 -1.07
CA TYR A 33 -35.00 27.44 -1.84
C TYR A 33 -35.54 26.19 -1.15
N ASP A 34 -36.08 25.25 -1.93
CA ASP A 34 -36.35 23.90 -1.45
C ASP A 34 -35.06 23.08 -1.46
N VAL A 35 -34.52 22.82 -0.27
CA VAL A 35 -33.23 22.12 -0.10
C VAL A 35 -33.43 20.89 0.78
N PRO A 36 -33.83 19.74 0.19
CA PRO A 36 -33.98 18.50 0.93
C PRO A 36 -32.60 17.97 1.34
N TYR A 37 -32.45 17.65 2.62
CA TYR A 37 -31.26 17.01 3.15
C TYR A 37 -31.58 15.61 3.65
N VAL A 38 -31.18 14.60 2.87
CA VAL A 38 -31.32 13.18 3.24
C VAL A 38 -30.00 12.71 3.84
N PRO A 39 -29.95 12.44 5.15
CA PRO A 39 -28.78 11.84 5.77
C PRO A 39 -28.60 10.39 5.30
N GLY A 40 -27.37 9.90 5.34
CA GLY A 40 -27.13 8.49 5.13
C GLY A 40 -25.97 7.93 5.93
N TRP A 41 -25.80 6.62 5.84
CA TRP A 41 -24.79 5.87 6.57
C TRP A 41 -24.16 4.80 5.69
N ASP A 42 -22.85 4.62 5.90
CA ASP A 42 -22.12 3.51 5.33
C ASP A 42 -22.10 2.35 6.33
N CYS A 43 -22.70 1.25 5.92
CA CYS A 43 -23.06 0.10 6.74
C CYS A 43 -22.26 -1.16 6.37
N HIS A 44 -21.29 -1.05 5.46
CA HIS A 44 -20.43 -2.15 5.04
C HIS A 44 -18.95 -1.82 5.30
N GLY A 45 -18.09 -2.82 5.13
CA GLY A 45 -16.64 -2.65 5.14
C GLY A 45 -15.94 -3.17 6.40
N LEU A 46 -14.61 -3.18 6.32
CA LEU A 46 -13.73 -3.73 7.35
C LEU A 46 -13.94 -3.13 8.75
N PRO A 47 -14.23 -1.84 8.95
CA PRO A 47 -14.41 -1.29 10.30
C PRO A 47 -15.52 -1.98 11.10
N ILE A 48 -16.64 -2.32 10.45
CA ILE A 48 -17.76 -3.02 11.09
C ILE A 48 -17.42 -4.50 11.27
N GLU A 49 -16.88 -5.14 10.23
CA GLU A 49 -16.50 -6.56 10.29
C GLU A 49 -15.48 -6.82 11.39
N TRP A 50 -14.49 -5.94 11.56
CA TRP A 50 -13.47 -6.04 12.58
C TRP A 50 -14.03 -5.90 14.01
N GLN A 51 -14.95 -4.96 14.23
CA GLN A 51 -15.60 -4.79 15.53
C GLN A 51 -16.48 -6.00 15.88
N VAL A 52 -17.27 -6.49 14.93
CA VAL A 52 -18.07 -7.71 15.11
C VAL A 52 -17.19 -8.93 15.34
N ASP A 53 -16.07 -9.04 14.63
CA ASP A 53 -15.10 -10.11 14.85
C ASP A 53 -14.52 -10.08 16.26
N HIS A 54 -14.19 -8.89 16.77
CA HIS A 54 -13.71 -8.71 18.13
C HIS A 54 -14.77 -9.07 19.17
N GLU A 55 -16.03 -8.70 18.95
CA GLU A 55 -17.15 -9.06 19.82
C GLU A 55 -17.48 -10.56 19.82
N LEU A 56 -17.35 -11.22 18.67
CA LEU A 56 -17.64 -12.65 18.52
C LEU A 56 -16.50 -13.53 19.04
N GLY A 57 -15.24 -13.11 18.86
CA GLY A 57 -14.06 -13.91 19.21
C GLY A 57 -14.11 -15.31 18.60
N ASP A 58 -13.75 -16.32 19.38
CA ASP A 58 -13.69 -17.73 18.92
C ASP A 58 -15.04 -18.27 18.42
N LYS A 59 -16.16 -17.69 18.86
CA LYS A 59 -17.51 -18.13 18.44
C LYS A 59 -17.72 -17.98 16.93
N LYS A 60 -17.00 -17.06 16.28
CA LYS A 60 -17.08 -16.87 14.83
C LYS A 60 -16.75 -18.15 14.06
N LEU A 61 -15.83 -18.98 14.56
CA LEU A 61 -15.41 -20.23 13.91
C LEU A 61 -16.55 -21.25 13.77
N GLU A 62 -17.56 -21.15 14.62
CA GLU A 62 -18.73 -22.03 14.64
C GLU A 62 -19.91 -21.45 13.85
N MET A 63 -19.78 -20.22 13.34
CA MET A 63 -20.85 -19.49 12.65
C MET A 63 -20.73 -19.57 11.13
N THR A 64 -21.88 -19.60 10.47
CA THR A 64 -21.95 -19.43 9.01
C THR A 64 -21.70 -17.98 8.61
N GLN A 65 -21.23 -17.77 7.37
CA GLN A 65 -21.05 -16.41 6.82
C GLN A 65 -22.35 -15.58 6.86
N SER A 66 -23.51 -16.23 6.69
CA SER A 66 -24.81 -15.53 6.75
C SER A 66 -25.13 -15.03 8.16
N GLU A 67 -24.76 -15.79 9.18
CA GLU A 67 -24.97 -15.38 10.58
C GLU A 67 -24.04 -14.23 10.95
N VAL A 68 -22.77 -14.28 10.54
CA VAL A 68 -21.82 -13.18 10.74
C VAL A 68 -22.31 -11.91 10.05
N ARG A 69 -22.73 -11.98 8.78
CA ARG A 69 -23.29 -10.83 8.05
C ARG A 69 -24.54 -10.26 8.70
N LYS A 70 -25.38 -11.12 9.30
CA LYS A 70 -26.54 -10.66 10.07
C LYS A 70 -26.10 -9.88 11.30
N ARG A 71 -25.08 -10.34 12.03
CA ARG A 71 -24.50 -9.59 13.15
C ARG A 71 -23.95 -8.23 12.71
N CYS A 72 -23.26 -8.16 11.57
CA CYS A 72 -22.80 -6.88 11.01
C CYS A 72 -23.94 -5.92 10.70
N ARG A 73 -25.07 -6.40 10.15
CA ARG A 73 -26.27 -5.58 9.94
C ARG A 73 -26.87 -5.10 11.25
N ASP A 74 -27.02 -6.00 12.23
CA ASP A 74 -27.57 -5.66 13.55
C ASP A 74 -26.69 -4.60 14.26
N PHE A 75 -25.37 -4.72 14.12
CA PHE A 75 -24.38 -3.78 14.63
C PHE A 75 -24.49 -2.40 13.97
N ALA A 76 -24.53 -2.35 12.64
CA ALA A 76 -24.75 -1.10 11.91
C ALA A 76 -26.08 -0.44 12.30
N ASP A 77 -27.18 -1.21 12.38
CA ASP A 77 -28.50 -0.71 12.80
C ASP A 77 -28.49 -0.11 14.21
N HIS A 78 -27.70 -0.68 15.12
CA HIS A 78 -27.52 -0.13 16.47
C HIS A 78 -26.87 1.26 16.42
N PHE A 79 -25.72 1.39 15.75
CA PHE A 79 -25.00 2.66 15.69
C PHE A 79 -25.69 3.73 14.84
N ILE A 80 -26.44 3.35 13.81
CA ILE A 80 -27.29 4.28 13.05
C ILE A 80 -28.27 4.99 13.99
N LYS A 81 -28.90 4.26 14.93
CA LYS A 81 -29.86 4.85 15.88
C LYS A 81 -29.17 5.85 16.81
N ILE A 82 -28.04 5.45 17.39
CA ILE A 82 -27.24 6.30 18.28
C ILE A 82 -26.83 7.58 17.55
N GLN A 83 -26.12 7.45 16.42
CA GLN A 83 -25.62 8.60 15.67
C GLN A 83 -26.76 9.50 15.18
N ARG A 84 -27.90 8.93 14.77
CA ARG A 84 -29.10 9.69 14.37
C ARG A 84 -29.58 10.58 15.51
N ASP A 85 -29.71 10.03 16.71
CA ASP A 85 -30.19 10.78 17.88
C ASP A 85 -29.18 11.85 18.31
N GLU A 86 -27.87 11.55 18.22
CA GLU A 86 -26.80 12.50 18.48
C GLU A 86 -26.81 13.66 17.47
N PHE A 87 -26.96 13.39 16.17
CA PHE A 87 -27.05 14.46 15.15
C PHE A 87 -28.34 15.28 15.27
N LYS A 88 -29.48 14.66 15.60
CA LYS A 88 -30.72 15.38 15.94
C LYS A 88 -30.51 16.32 17.13
N ARG A 89 -29.79 15.85 18.17
CA ARG A 89 -29.46 16.66 19.35
C ARG A 89 -28.57 17.86 19.04
N LEU A 90 -27.73 17.78 18.01
CA LEU A 90 -26.97 18.93 17.50
C LEU A 90 -27.82 19.95 16.72
N GLY A 91 -29.12 19.70 16.55
CA GLY A 91 -30.06 20.60 15.87
C GLY A 91 -29.98 20.54 14.34
N VAL A 92 -29.38 19.48 13.79
CA VAL A 92 -29.25 19.28 12.34
C VAL A 92 -30.61 18.93 11.74
N LEU A 93 -31.05 19.69 10.73
CA LEU A 93 -32.26 19.40 9.98
C LEU A 93 -31.99 18.32 8.93
N GLY A 94 -32.94 17.39 8.75
CA GLY A 94 -32.84 16.33 7.76
C GLY A 94 -34.01 15.36 7.76
N GLU A 95 -34.08 14.57 6.69
CA GLU A 95 -35.02 13.45 6.55
C GLU A 95 -34.55 12.25 7.39
N TRP A 96 -34.82 12.31 8.70
CA TRP A 96 -34.33 11.32 9.64
C TRP A 96 -35.12 10.03 9.68
N ASP A 97 -36.34 10.01 9.15
CA ASP A 97 -37.22 8.85 9.19
C ASP A 97 -37.00 7.97 7.95
N ASN A 98 -36.55 8.57 6.85
CA ASN A 98 -36.18 7.86 5.62
C ASN A 98 -34.74 8.16 5.14
N PRO A 99 -33.70 7.82 5.92
CA PRO A 99 -32.32 8.00 5.49
C PRO A 99 -31.91 6.97 4.44
N TYR A 100 -30.86 7.26 3.67
CA TYR A 100 -30.27 6.27 2.77
C TYR A 100 -29.20 5.45 3.50
N LEU A 101 -29.29 4.13 3.43
CA LEU A 101 -28.35 3.20 4.07
C LEU A 101 -27.72 2.34 2.99
N THR A 102 -26.39 2.16 3.00
CA THR A 102 -25.72 1.34 1.98
C THR A 102 -26.12 -0.14 2.07
N MET A 103 -26.61 -0.60 3.23
CA MET A 103 -27.17 -1.94 3.42
C MET A 103 -28.64 -2.10 3.00
N ASN A 104 -29.31 -1.03 2.54
CA ASN A 104 -30.67 -1.17 1.99
C ASN A 104 -30.62 -1.97 0.68
N TYR A 105 -31.47 -2.99 0.54
CA TYR A 105 -31.48 -3.85 -0.65
C TYR A 105 -31.64 -3.08 -1.97
N LYS A 106 -32.40 -1.97 -1.97
CA LYS A 106 -32.51 -1.11 -3.16
C LYS A 106 -31.20 -0.41 -3.51
N TYR A 107 -30.42 -0.02 -2.50
CA TYR A 107 -29.11 0.60 -2.66
C TYR A 107 -28.10 -0.43 -3.21
N GLU A 108 -28.03 -1.60 -2.59
CA GLU A 108 -27.20 -2.73 -3.05
C GLU A 108 -27.53 -3.16 -4.48
N ALA A 109 -28.82 -3.25 -4.82
CA ALA A 109 -29.25 -3.54 -6.19
C ALA A 109 -28.79 -2.47 -7.19
N THR A 110 -28.76 -1.20 -6.79
CA THR A 110 -28.21 -0.12 -7.63
C THR A 110 -26.70 -0.26 -7.80
N ILE A 111 -25.94 -0.57 -6.73
CA ILE A 111 -24.50 -0.85 -6.82
C ILE A 111 -24.24 -1.96 -7.85
N VAL A 112 -24.97 -3.08 -7.77
CA VAL A 112 -24.81 -4.20 -8.71
C VAL A 112 -25.12 -3.80 -10.15
N ARG A 113 -26.15 -2.96 -10.37
CA ARG A 113 -26.47 -2.45 -11.72
C ARG A 113 -25.36 -1.54 -12.26
N GLU A 114 -24.85 -0.61 -11.46
CA GLU A 114 -23.75 0.28 -11.88
C GLU A 114 -22.46 -0.51 -12.12
N PHE A 115 -22.14 -1.49 -11.27
CA PHE A 115 -21.03 -2.41 -11.49
C PHE A 115 -21.18 -3.18 -12.81
N GLY A 116 -22.39 -3.65 -13.11
CA GLY A 116 -22.71 -4.30 -14.39
C GLY A 116 -22.43 -3.40 -15.60
N LYS A 117 -22.66 -2.08 -15.51
CA LYS A 117 -22.32 -1.15 -16.59
C LYS A 117 -20.80 -1.07 -16.80
N PHE A 118 -20.01 -1.03 -15.72
CA PHE A 118 -18.53 -1.06 -15.82
C PHE A 118 -18.01 -2.38 -16.41
N ALA A 119 -18.68 -3.49 -16.11
CA ALA A 119 -18.35 -4.78 -16.72
C ALA A 119 -18.65 -4.78 -18.22
N LEU A 120 -19.79 -4.23 -18.64
CA LEU A 120 -20.23 -4.24 -20.04
C LEU A 120 -19.48 -3.24 -20.93
N ASN A 121 -18.99 -2.13 -20.37
CA ASN A 121 -18.27 -1.10 -21.14
C ASN A 121 -16.74 -1.32 -21.18
N GLY A 122 -16.24 -2.44 -20.66
CA GLY A 122 -14.81 -2.78 -20.66
C GLY A 122 -13.97 -2.06 -19.60
N SER A 123 -14.59 -1.32 -18.68
CA SER A 123 -13.89 -0.65 -17.58
C SER A 123 -13.50 -1.61 -16.44
N LEU A 124 -14.02 -2.84 -16.43
CA LEU A 124 -13.66 -3.87 -15.45
C LEU A 124 -12.54 -4.77 -16.00
N LEU A 125 -11.40 -4.76 -15.32
CA LEU A 125 -10.23 -5.56 -15.67
C LEU A 125 -9.86 -6.50 -14.52
N LYS A 126 -9.48 -7.74 -14.86
CA LYS A 126 -8.90 -8.70 -13.91
C LYS A 126 -7.40 -8.82 -14.18
N SER A 127 -6.58 -8.41 -13.23
CA SER A 127 -5.13 -8.48 -13.32
C SER A 127 -4.50 -8.84 -11.97
N LYS A 128 -3.23 -9.26 -12.00
CA LYS A 128 -2.39 -9.40 -10.81
C LYS A 128 -1.58 -8.12 -10.64
N LYS A 129 -1.72 -7.46 -9.50
CA LYS A 129 -1.00 -6.22 -9.17
C LYS A 129 -0.47 -6.32 -7.74
N PRO A 130 0.72 -5.78 -7.43
CA PRO A 130 1.10 -5.50 -6.05
C PRO A 130 0.06 -4.58 -5.39
N VAL A 131 -0.42 -4.98 -4.22
CA VAL A 131 -1.39 -4.22 -3.42
C VAL A 131 -0.97 -4.30 -1.95
N TYR A 132 -1.37 -3.32 -1.14
CA TYR A 132 -1.28 -3.47 0.30
C TYR A 132 -2.14 -4.66 0.74
N TRP A 133 -1.58 -5.52 1.57
CA TRP A 133 -2.22 -6.76 2.00
C TRP A 133 -2.12 -6.89 3.52
N CYS A 134 -3.27 -6.98 4.18
CA CYS A 134 -3.34 -7.23 5.61
C CYS A 134 -3.28 -8.75 5.86
N ASN A 135 -2.18 -9.25 6.42
CA ASN A 135 -2.03 -10.67 6.75
C ASN A 135 -3.05 -11.15 7.78
N SER A 136 -3.41 -10.30 8.74
CA SER A 136 -4.39 -10.62 9.78
C SER A 136 -5.83 -10.65 9.25
N CYS A 137 -6.15 -9.76 8.31
CA CYS A 137 -7.47 -9.60 7.72
C CYS A 137 -7.70 -10.56 6.54
N GLY A 138 -6.62 -11.02 5.90
CA GLY A 138 -6.69 -11.89 4.72
C GLY A 138 -7.24 -11.20 3.47
N THR A 139 -7.08 -9.88 3.36
CA THR A 139 -7.58 -9.08 2.23
C THR A 139 -6.64 -7.94 1.86
N ALA A 140 -6.83 -7.44 0.64
CA ALA A 140 -6.19 -6.22 0.18
C ALA A 140 -6.77 -5.00 0.91
N LEU A 141 -5.92 -4.01 1.16
CA LEU A 141 -6.28 -2.71 1.72
C LEU A 141 -6.17 -1.62 0.66
N ALA A 142 -7.04 -0.63 0.74
CA ALA A 142 -6.87 0.63 0.05
C ALA A 142 -5.82 1.48 0.78
N GLU A 143 -5.16 2.39 0.06
CA GLU A 143 -4.18 3.32 0.65
C GLU A 143 -4.77 4.17 1.78
N ALA A 144 -6.05 4.56 1.66
CA ALA A 144 -6.77 5.30 2.69
C ALA A 144 -7.02 4.49 3.99
N GLU A 145 -6.79 3.18 3.97
CA GLU A 145 -6.91 2.28 5.12
C GLU A 145 -5.54 1.97 5.75
N VAL A 146 -4.43 2.46 5.17
CA VAL A 146 -3.08 2.23 5.69
C VAL A 146 -2.72 3.33 6.67
N GLU A 147 -2.39 2.92 7.89
CA GLU A 147 -1.82 3.79 8.93
C GLU A 147 -0.32 3.49 9.05
N TYR A 148 0.48 4.53 9.28
CA TYR A 148 1.93 4.41 9.40
C TYR A 148 2.35 4.50 10.87
N GLU A 149 3.22 3.58 11.26
CA GLU A 149 3.89 3.57 12.55
C GLU A 149 5.38 3.23 12.36
N ASP A 150 6.20 3.64 13.33
CA ASP A 150 7.62 3.30 13.33
C ASP A 150 7.81 1.82 13.68
N ASP A 151 8.46 1.07 12.80
CA ASP A 151 8.79 -0.34 13.02
C ASP A 151 10.29 -0.63 12.80
N ALA A 152 10.85 -1.47 13.67
CA ALA A 152 12.25 -1.84 13.60
C ALA A 152 12.44 -3.01 12.61
N SER A 153 12.94 -2.71 11.41
CA SER A 153 13.17 -3.71 10.35
C SER A 153 14.63 -4.13 10.23
N SER A 154 14.85 -5.37 9.76
CA SER A 154 16.19 -5.88 9.45
C SER A 154 16.72 -5.26 8.15
N SER A 155 17.84 -4.56 8.23
CA SER A 155 18.55 -3.98 7.08
C SER A 155 19.74 -4.86 6.70
N ILE A 156 19.81 -5.31 5.45
CA ILE A 156 20.88 -6.18 4.96
C ILE A 156 21.49 -5.67 3.66
N PHE A 157 22.77 -5.97 3.47
CA PHE A 157 23.46 -5.88 2.19
C PHE A 157 23.71 -7.28 1.64
N VAL A 158 23.38 -7.50 0.37
CA VAL A 158 23.46 -8.80 -0.31
C VAL A 158 24.34 -8.66 -1.54
N ARG A 159 25.29 -9.58 -1.69
CA ARG A 159 26.16 -9.68 -2.86
C ARG A 159 25.52 -10.60 -3.90
N PHE A 160 25.28 -10.08 -5.09
CA PHE A 160 24.82 -10.84 -6.25
C PHE A 160 26.03 -11.14 -7.15
N PRO A 161 26.51 -12.40 -7.24
CA PRO A 161 27.66 -12.72 -8.08
C PRO A 161 27.42 -12.30 -9.53
N PHE A 162 28.35 -11.55 -10.12
CA PHE A 162 28.23 -11.11 -11.50
C PHE A 162 28.61 -12.27 -12.44
N VAL A 163 27.81 -12.54 -13.47
CA VAL A 163 28.05 -13.68 -14.38
C VAL A 163 28.38 -13.28 -15.81
N SER A 164 28.06 -12.04 -16.20
CA SER A 164 28.42 -11.55 -17.53
C SER A 164 29.90 -11.16 -17.60
N ASP A 165 30.49 -11.24 -18.78
CA ASP A 165 31.88 -10.87 -18.97
C ASP A 165 32.02 -9.37 -19.26
N LEU A 166 32.54 -8.62 -18.29
CA LEU A 166 32.91 -7.21 -18.45
C LEU A 166 34.36 -7.01 -18.91
N THR A 167 35.18 -8.07 -18.88
CA THR A 167 36.64 -7.96 -19.01
C THR A 167 37.10 -7.54 -20.40
N VAL A 168 36.28 -7.80 -21.42
CA VAL A 168 36.51 -7.34 -22.80
C VAL A 168 36.59 -5.81 -22.87
N LYS A 169 35.74 -5.13 -22.11
CA LYS A 169 35.71 -3.66 -22.05
C LYS A 169 36.58 -3.11 -20.93
N TYR A 170 36.67 -3.85 -19.82
CA TYR A 170 37.34 -3.46 -18.59
C TYR A 170 38.35 -4.53 -18.14
N PRO A 171 39.56 -4.56 -18.73
CA PRO A 171 40.57 -5.57 -18.40
C PRO A 171 41.02 -5.56 -16.93
N SER A 172 40.84 -4.44 -16.23
CA SER A 172 41.10 -4.28 -14.78
C SER A 172 40.26 -5.24 -13.90
N LEU A 173 39.14 -5.74 -14.43
CA LEU A 173 38.25 -6.68 -13.77
C LEU A 173 38.61 -8.15 -14.03
N ALA A 174 39.60 -8.41 -14.90
CA ALA A 174 39.96 -9.77 -15.29
C ALA A 174 40.46 -10.61 -14.10
N GLY A 175 39.90 -11.83 -13.97
CA GLY A 175 40.29 -12.79 -12.93
C GLY A 175 39.84 -12.42 -11.51
N LYS A 176 38.94 -11.44 -11.36
CA LYS A 176 38.39 -11.03 -10.05
C LYS A 176 36.98 -11.58 -9.84
N ASP A 177 36.64 -11.87 -8.59
CA ASP A 177 35.27 -12.19 -8.19
C ASP A 177 34.46 -10.89 -8.07
N ILE A 178 33.52 -10.69 -9.00
CA ILE A 178 32.72 -9.47 -9.12
C ILE A 178 31.32 -9.74 -8.57
N PHE A 179 30.79 -8.78 -7.80
CA PHE A 179 29.44 -8.84 -7.25
C PHE A 179 28.74 -7.49 -7.41
N ILE A 180 27.41 -7.51 -7.57
CA ILE A 180 26.58 -6.32 -7.39
C ILE A 180 26.14 -6.26 -5.94
N ALA A 181 26.38 -5.13 -5.27
CA ALA A 181 25.93 -4.90 -3.92
C ALA A 181 24.48 -4.35 -3.94
N ILE A 182 23.57 -5.06 -3.27
CA ILE A 182 22.17 -4.69 -3.12
C ILE A 182 21.86 -4.44 -1.65
N TRP A 183 21.06 -3.44 -1.36
CA TRP A 183 20.54 -3.15 -0.03
C TRP A 183 19.03 -3.43 0.04
N THR A 184 18.55 -3.96 1.16
CA THR A 184 17.11 -4.08 1.42
C THR A 184 16.79 -4.12 2.91
N THR A 185 15.65 -3.54 3.29
CA THR A 185 15.02 -3.66 4.61
C THR A 185 14.03 -4.82 4.71
N THR A 186 13.78 -5.53 3.60
CA THR A 186 12.83 -6.64 3.53
C THR A 186 13.52 -7.92 3.04
N PRO A 187 14.37 -8.56 3.86
CA PRO A 187 15.11 -9.78 3.48
C PRO A 187 14.24 -10.89 2.89
N TRP A 188 12.99 -11.01 3.34
CA TRP A 188 12.02 -11.99 2.87
C TRP A 188 11.63 -11.83 1.38
N THR A 189 11.96 -10.70 0.76
CA THR A 189 11.72 -10.45 -0.68
C THR A 189 12.85 -10.99 -1.57
N ILE A 190 14.05 -11.23 -1.02
CA ILE A 190 15.21 -11.70 -1.79
C ILE A 190 14.91 -13.00 -2.55
N PRO A 191 14.24 -14.02 -1.98
CA PRO A 191 13.84 -15.22 -2.73
C PRO A 191 12.98 -14.95 -3.97
N ALA A 192 12.29 -13.81 -4.05
CA ALA A 192 11.45 -13.44 -5.19
C ALA A 192 12.16 -12.54 -6.22
N ASN A 193 13.46 -12.24 -6.04
CA ASN A 193 14.20 -11.38 -6.96
C ASN A 193 14.28 -11.95 -8.38
N LEU A 194 13.97 -11.13 -9.39
CA LEU A 194 14.06 -11.48 -10.81
C LEU A 194 15.02 -10.56 -11.59
N ALA A 195 15.29 -9.36 -11.08
CA ALA A 195 16.11 -8.37 -11.73
C ALA A 195 16.81 -7.46 -10.71
N VAL A 196 17.87 -6.78 -11.15
CA VAL A 196 18.54 -5.70 -10.44
C VAL A 196 18.30 -4.42 -11.20
N ALA A 197 17.72 -3.41 -10.56
CA ALA A 197 17.43 -2.14 -11.19
C ALA A 197 18.53 -1.11 -10.91
N LEU A 198 18.97 -0.41 -11.95
CA LEU A 198 19.92 0.71 -11.88
C LEU A 198 19.22 1.97 -12.41
N HIS A 199 19.56 3.15 -11.89
CA HIS A 199 19.08 4.41 -12.46
C HIS A 199 19.92 4.76 -13.69
N PRO A 200 19.31 5.13 -14.84
CA PRO A 200 20.05 5.39 -16.09
C PRO A 200 21.07 6.53 -15.97
N ASP A 201 20.73 7.58 -15.21
CA ASP A 201 21.57 8.78 -15.08
C ASP A 201 22.59 8.74 -13.93
N LEU A 202 22.63 7.65 -13.15
CA LEU A 202 23.61 7.52 -12.05
C LEU A 202 24.89 6.85 -12.53
N GLU A 203 26.02 7.27 -11.93
CA GLU A 203 27.31 6.63 -12.13
C GLU A 203 27.51 5.46 -11.15
N TYR A 204 28.05 4.37 -11.67
CA TYR A 204 28.34 3.16 -10.92
C TYR A 204 29.84 2.91 -10.89
N VAL A 205 30.33 2.28 -9.82
CA VAL A 205 31.75 2.02 -9.61
C VAL A 205 32.01 0.55 -9.32
N ALA A 206 33.13 0.03 -9.81
CA ALA A 206 33.70 -1.23 -9.34
C ALA A 206 34.83 -0.93 -8.36
N VAL A 207 34.64 -1.34 -7.10
CA VAL A 207 35.65 -1.16 -6.04
C VAL A 207 36.16 -2.52 -5.57
N ASP A 208 37.47 -2.69 -5.56
CA ASP A 208 38.13 -3.86 -5.00
C ASP A 208 38.22 -3.73 -3.49
N THR A 209 37.76 -4.76 -2.78
CA THR A 209 37.70 -4.79 -1.32
C THR A 209 38.33 -6.07 -0.80
N ASP A 210 39.16 -5.96 0.22
CA ASP A 210 39.87 -7.11 0.81
C ASP A 210 38.91 -8.19 1.33
N LYS A 211 37.71 -7.78 1.77
CA LYS A 211 36.76 -8.66 2.46
C LYS A 211 35.70 -9.28 1.56
N TYR A 212 35.28 -8.58 0.50
CA TYR A 212 34.08 -8.93 -0.24
C TYR A 212 34.31 -9.15 -1.74
N GLY A 213 35.55 -8.99 -2.23
CA GLY A 213 35.88 -9.00 -3.65
C GLY A 213 35.54 -7.66 -4.32
N VAL A 214 35.39 -7.68 -5.63
CA VAL A 214 35.00 -6.48 -6.39
C VAL A 214 33.50 -6.25 -6.26
N LEU A 215 33.12 -5.07 -5.78
CA LEU A 215 31.73 -4.68 -5.62
C LEU A 215 31.34 -3.61 -6.63
N ILE A 216 30.23 -3.84 -7.32
CA ILE A 216 29.55 -2.86 -8.18
C ILE A 216 28.40 -2.24 -7.38
N LEU A 217 28.41 -0.91 -7.27
CA LEU A 217 27.38 -0.10 -6.61
C LEU A 217 27.36 1.33 -7.16
N ALA A 218 26.32 2.10 -6.84
CA ALA A 218 26.24 3.51 -7.21
C ALA A 218 27.34 4.32 -6.50
N GLU A 219 28.03 5.21 -7.21
CA GLU A 219 29.17 5.98 -6.66
C GLU A 219 28.75 6.82 -5.44
N GLY A 220 27.57 7.45 -5.51
CA GLY A 220 27.03 8.28 -4.43
C GLY A 220 26.75 7.53 -3.12
N LEU A 221 26.59 6.20 -3.15
CA LEU A 221 26.36 5.38 -1.97
C LEU A 221 27.63 4.71 -1.44
N LEU A 222 28.78 4.90 -2.07
CA LEU A 222 30.01 4.19 -1.74
C LEU A 222 30.48 4.45 -0.32
N GLU A 223 30.47 5.72 0.13
CA GLU A 223 30.87 6.08 1.48
C GLU A 223 29.90 5.50 2.52
N TYR A 224 28.60 5.68 2.31
CA TYR A 224 27.57 5.13 3.18
C TYR A 224 27.68 3.61 3.30
N PHE A 225 27.79 2.90 2.18
CA PHE A 225 27.97 1.46 2.14
C PHE A 225 29.22 1.03 2.91
N SER A 226 30.38 1.63 2.59
CA SER A 226 31.67 1.27 3.19
C SER A 226 31.65 1.40 4.72
N ASN A 227 31.07 2.49 5.23
CA ASN A 227 30.91 2.72 6.66
C ASN A 227 30.02 1.67 7.32
N ASN A 228 28.90 1.30 6.70
CA ASN A 228 27.95 0.33 7.25
C ASN A 228 28.48 -1.12 7.25
N VAL A 229 29.29 -1.50 6.25
CA VAL A 229 29.82 -2.88 6.15
C VAL A 229 31.26 -3.03 6.67
N GLY A 230 31.84 -1.94 7.18
CA GLY A 230 33.16 -1.90 7.81
C GLY A 230 34.33 -2.01 6.83
N ILE A 231 34.19 -1.49 5.61
CA ILE A 231 35.28 -1.36 4.64
C ILE A 231 36.05 -0.06 4.95
N LYS A 232 37.33 -0.18 5.29
CA LYS A 232 38.19 0.98 5.60
C LYS A 232 38.97 1.49 4.39
N GLU A 233 39.41 0.56 3.56
CA GLU A 233 40.17 0.82 2.35
C GLU A 233 39.58 0.00 1.21
N TYR A 234 39.52 0.61 0.03
CA TYR A 234 39.11 -0.03 -1.21
C TYR A 234 39.90 0.61 -2.36
N THR A 235 40.10 -0.15 -3.43
CA THR A 235 40.72 0.37 -4.66
C THR A 235 39.65 0.56 -5.72
N LEU A 236 39.45 1.80 -6.19
CA LEU A 236 38.59 2.05 -7.33
C LEU A 236 39.23 1.46 -8.60
N LEU A 237 38.53 0.51 -9.23
CA LEU A 237 38.99 -0.12 -10.46
C LEU A 237 38.41 0.59 -11.70
N GLU A 238 37.09 0.80 -11.72
CA GLU A 238 36.38 1.33 -12.89
C GLU A 238 35.15 2.15 -12.51
N ARG A 239 34.71 2.99 -13.46
CA ARG A 239 33.42 3.68 -13.45
C ARG A 239 32.59 3.24 -14.66
N PHE A 240 31.29 3.14 -14.49
CA PHE A 240 30.35 2.72 -15.51
C PHE A 240 29.19 3.71 -15.60
N ASN A 241 28.74 3.99 -16.82
CA ASN A 241 27.37 4.45 -17.02
C ASN A 241 26.41 3.23 -16.89
N ALA A 242 25.22 3.45 -16.32
CA ALA A 242 24.22 2.40 -16.13
C ALA A 242 23.85 1.64 -17.43
N HIS A 243 23.79 2.33 -18.57
CA HIS A 243 23.51 1.74 -19.88
C HIS A 243 24.53 0.69 -20.32
N GLU A 244 25.73 0.72 -19.76
CA GLU A 244 26.76 -0.29 -20.04
C GLU A 244 26.51 -1.60 -19.29
N LEU A 245 25.74 -1.53 -18.20
CA LEU A 245 25.37 -2.67 -17.39
C LEU A 245 24.00 -3.23 -17.77
N GLU A 246 23.18 -2.48 -18.52
CA GLU A 246 21.86 -2.91 -18.96
C GLU A 246 21.90 -4.24 -19.75
N GLY A 247 21.01 -5.16 -19.38
CA GLY A 247 20.92 -6.49 -20.02
C GLY A 247 22.01 -7.47 -19.59
N LEU A 248 23.05 -7.02 -18.88
CA LEU A 248 24.00 -7.92 -18.23
C LEU A 248 23.32 -8.65 -17.07
N LYS A 249 23.97 -9.70 -16.61
CA LYS A 249 23.38 -10.67 -15.68
C LYS A 249 24.25 -10.85 -14.45
N ALA A 250 23.57 -10.91 -13.32
CA ALA A 250 24.09 -11.46 -12.08
C ALA A 250 23.43 -12.82 -11.79
N LYS A 251 24.00 -13.58 -10.86
CA LYS A 251 23.42 -14.79 -10.29
C LYS A 251 22.61 -14.42 -9.05
N HIS A 252 21.45 -15.04 -8.92
CA HIS A 252 20.64 -14.92 -7.73
C HIS A 252 21.38 -15.51 -6.51
N PRO A 253 21.39 -14.83 -5.34
CA PRO A 253 22.24 -15.21 -4.20
C PRO A 253 21.83 -16.51 -3.51
N ILE A 254 20.56 -16.93 -3.66
CA ILE A 254 19.99 -18.12 -3.01
C ILE A 254 19.70 -19.27 -4.00
N TYR A 255 19.41 -18.95 -5.26
CA TYR A 255 18.85 -19.90 -6.21
C TYR A 255 19.72 -19.95 -7.45
N ASP A 256 19.77 -21.10 -8.13
CA ASP A 256 20.52 -21.26 -9.36
C ASP A 256 19.74 -20.69 -10.56
N ARG A 257 19.58 -19.36 -10.56
CA ARG A 257 18.97 -18.59 -11.64
C ARG A 257 19.68 -17.25 -11.83
N GLU A 258 19.48 -16.66 -12.99
CA GLU A 258 20.01 -15.33 -13.31
C GLU A 258 19.06 -14.22 -12.85
N SER A 259 19.64 -13.08 -12.47
CA SER A 259 18.96 -11.80 -12.27
C SER A 259 19.49 -10.83 -13.31
N VAL A 260 18.61 -10.36 -14.19
CA VAL A 260 18.97 -9.42 -15.27
C VAL A 260 19.07 -8.00 -14.72
N ILE A 261 20.03 -7.23 -15.22
CA ILE A 261 20.15 -5.81 -14.90
C ILE A 261 19.23 -5.02 -15.83
N ILE A 262 18.38 -4.19 -15.24
CA ILE A 262 17.43 -3.32 -15.93
C ILE A 262 17.62 -1.88 -15.50
N LEU A 263 17.16 -0.94 -16.31
CA LEU A 263 17.15 0.48 -15.97
C LEU A 263 15.78 0.89 -15.42
N ALA A 264 15.79 1.70 -14.38
CA ALA A 264 14.59 2.23 -13.76
C ALA A 264 14.83 3.59 -13.07
N ASP A 265 14.02 4.57 -13.47
CA ASP A 265 14.14 5.97 -13.01
C ASP A 265 13.67 6.19 -11.56
N TYR A 266 13.12 5.15 -10.90
CA TYR A 266 12.71 5.23 -9.50
C TYR A 266 13.85 4.90 -8.52
N VAL A 267 15.02 4.50 -9.00
CA VAL A 267 16.17 4.17 -8.15
C VAL A 267 16.88 5.45 -7.71
N THR A 268 17.04 5.66 -6.41
CA THR A 268 17.60 6.89 -5.82
C THR A 268 18.90 6.63 -5.07
N LEU A 269 19.55 7.73 -4.64
CA LEU A 269 20.70 7.71 -3.73
C LEU A 269 20.30 8.00 -2.26
N ASP A 270 19.04 8.35 -2.03
CA ASP A 270 18.46 8.65 -0.71
C ASP A 270 17.96 7.39 0.00
#